data_AF-A0A060Z0R7-F1
#
_entry.id   AF-A0A060Z0R7-F1
#
_cell.length_a   1.000
_cell.length_b   1.000
_cell.length_c   1.000
_cell.angle_alpha   90.00
_cell.angle_beta   90.00
_cell.angle_gamma   90.00
#
_symmetry.space_group_name_H-M   'P 1'
#
loop_
_entity.id
_entity.type
_entity.pdbx_description
1 polymer ?
#
loop_
_entity_poly.entity_id
_entity_poly.type
_entity_poly.pdbx_seq_one_letter_code
_entity_poly.pdbx_strand_id
1 'polypeptide(L)'
;MDPSGNFYNYRTALRGATQRSRTANSTREKIVIPFFSLLIKDIYFLNEGCSNRMQNGHVNFEKFWEMAKRVSEFMVWKKVECPFEKDRKILQYLLTVPVFSEDSMYNPSYPPPPPIKVRVI
;
A
#
# COMPACT_ATOMS: atom_id res chain seq x y z
N MET A 1 -5.27 2.22 -9.00
CA MET A 1 -5.38 3.46 -8.20
C MET A 1 -4.73 4.57 -9.00
N ASP A 2 -5.47 5.61 -9.35
CA ASP A 2 -4.96 6.74 -10.13
C ASP A 2 -3.99 7.58 -9.29
N PRO A 3 -2.73 7.78 -9.73
CA PRO A 3 -1.74 8.58 -9.01
C PRO A 3 -1.99 10.10 -9.11
N SER A 4 -2.88 10.55 -9.99
CA SER A 4 -3.17 11.97 -10.22
C SER A 4 -3.53 12.71 -8.93
N GLY A 5 -3.02 13.95 -8.80
CA GLY A 5 -3.24 14.78 -7.61
C GLY A 5 -2.75 14.13 -6.32
N ASN A 6 -1.61 13.40 -6.37
CA ASN A 6 -1.09 12.64 -5.23
C ASN A 6 -2.13 11.64 -4.69
N PHE A 7 -2.73 10.84 -5.57
CA PHE A 7 -3.74 9.84 -5.23
C PHE A 7 -5.02 10.46 -4.59
N TYR A 8 -5.46 11.62 -5.07
CA TYR A 8 -6.56 12.39 -4.46
C TYR A 8 -7.84 11.55 -4.28
N ASN A 9 -8.29 10.89 -5.34
CA ASN A 9 -9.51 10.06 -5.32
C ASN A 9 -9.41 8.92 -4.31
N TYR A 10 -8.26 8.25 -4.27
CA TYR A 10 -7.98 7.19 -3.30
C TYR A 10 -8.04 7.73 -1.86
N ARG A 11 -7.40 8.86 -1.58
CA ARG A 11 -7.39 9.46 -0.24
C ARG A 11 -8.78 9.87 0.21
N THR A 12 -9.60 10.39 -0.70
CA THR A 12 -11.01 10.71 -0.42
C THR A 12 -11.82 9.46 -0.09
N ALA A 13 -11.64 8.38 -0.86
CA ALA A 13 -12.28 7.10 -0.59
C ALA A 13 -11.85 6.50 0.76
N LEU A 14 -10.55 6.54 1.07
CA LEU A 14 -10.00 6.06 2.34
C LEU A 14 -10.57 6.84 3.53
N ARG A 15 -10.63 8.18 3.46
CA ARG A 15 -11.27 9.00 4.51
C ARG A 15 -12.73 8.60 4.73
N GLY A 16 -13.48 8.41 3.65
CA GLY A 16 -14.86 7.94 3.73
C GLY A 16 -14.99 6.54 4.36
N ALA A 17 -14.10 5.61 4.00
CA ALA A 17 -14.06 4.28 4.58
C ALA A 17 -13.73 4.31 6.08
N THR A 18 -12.72 5.07 6.50
CA THR A 18 -12.36 5.27 7.90
C THR A 18 -13.50 5.89 8.71
N GLN A 19 -14.24 6.84 8.14
CA GLN A 19 -15.37 7.42 8.85
C GLN A 19 -16.49 6.39 9.06
N ARG A 20 -16.84 5.62 8.02
CA ARG A 20 -17.84 4.57 8.11
C ARG A 20 -17.44 3.47 9.09
N SER A 21 -16.15 3.10 9.14
CA SER A 21 -15.67 2.05 10.03
C SER A 21 -15.78 2.41 11.51
N ARG A 22 -15.72 3.71 11.86
CA ARG A 22 -15.89 4.18 13.25
C ARG A 22 -17.33 4.07 13.74
N THR A 23 -18.31 4.26 12.86
CA THR A 23 -19.74 4.21 13.19
C THR A 23 -20.39 2.88 12.81
N ALA A 24 -19.61 1.90 12.37
CA ALA A 24 -20.10 0.61 11.92
C ALA A 24 -20.63 -0.26 13.06
N ASN A 25 -21.82 -0.83 12.86
CA ASN A 25 -22.44 -1.77 13.80
C ASN A 25 -21.93 -3.21 13.58
N SER A 26 -21.52 -3.54 12.36
CA SER A 26 -20.98 -4.86 12.01
C SER A 26 -19.46 -4.88 12.06
N THR A 27 -18.88 -5.99 12.51
CA THR A 27 -17.42 -6.22 12.49
C THR A 27 -16.85 -6.22 11.07
N ARG A 28 -17.64 -6.61 10.06
CA ARG A 28 -17.23 -6.59 8.64
C ARG A 28 -17.00 -5.17 8.12
N GLU A 29 -17.85 -4.24 8.52
CA GLU A 29 -17.80 -2.83 8.09
C GLU A 29 -16.72 -2.03 8.83
N LYS A 30 -16.16 -2.58 9.91
CA LYS A 30 -15.04 -1.98 10.65
C LYS A 30 -13.69 -2.14 9.96
N ILE A 31 -13.58 -3.05 8.99
CA ILE A 31 -12.31 -3.35 8.32
C ILE A 31 -11.97 -2.26 7.31
N VAL A 32 -10.79 -1.67 7.47
CA VAL A 32 -10.20 -0.75 6.50
C VAL A 32 -8.77 -1.21 6.25
N ILE A 33 -8.45 -1.54 5.00
CA ILE A 33 -7.09 -1.94 4.60
C ILE A 33 -6.54 -0.84 3.68
N PRO A 34 -5.67 0.04 4.17
CA PRO A 34 -5.07 1.09 3.36
C PRO A 34 -4.01 0.53 2.41
N PHE A 35 -3.65 1.29 1.38
CA PHE A 35 -2.49 1.04 0.54
C PHE A 35 -1.25 1.50 1.29
N PHE A 36 -0.56 0.54 1.91
CA PHE A 36 0.48 0.81 2.91
C PHE A 36 1.65 1.66 2.37
N SER A 37 2.03 1.46 1.10
CA SER A 37 3.08 2.25 0.46
C SER A 37 2.76 3.75 0.40
N LEU A 38 1.48 4.14 0.28
CA LEU A 38 1.10 5.55 0.31
C LEU A 38 1.23 6.16 1.71
N LEU A 39 0.92 5.37 2.76
CA LEU A 39 1.17 5.78 4.14
C LEU A 39 2.67 5.97 4.40
N ILE A 40 3.50 5.03 3.95
CA ILE A 40 4.97 5.15 4.06
C ILE A 40 5.46 6.39 3.31
N LYS A 41 4.95 6.64 2.10
CA LYS A 41 5.26 7.84 1.33
C LYS A 41 4.95 9.11 2.15
N ASP A 42 3.78 9.19 2.78
CA ASP A 42 3.38 10.35 3.58
C ASP A 42 4.27 10.55 4.81
N ILE A 43 4.61 9.47 5.53
CA ILE A 43 5.51 9.53 6.68
C ILE A 43 6.91 9.96 6.25
N TYR A 44 7.39 9.44 5.12
CA TYR A 44 8.68 9.83 4.55
C TYR A 44 8.72 11.33 4.22
N PHE A 45 7.73 11.86 3.51
CA PHE A 45 7.69 13.30 3.19
C PHE A 45 7.56 14.18 4.44
N LEU A 46 6.80 13.74 5.45
CA LEU A 46 6.74 14.44 6.74
C LEU A 46 8.09 14.42 7.46
N ASN A 47 8.83 13.31 7.36
CA ASN A 47 10.16 13.19 7.95
C ASN A 47 11.16 14.13 7.27
N GLU A 48 11.22 14.11 5.94
CA GLU A 48 12.17 14.92 5.18
C GLU A 48 11.84 16.41 5.22
N GLY A 49 10.56 16.76 5.34
CA GLY A 49 10.11 18.15 5.35
C GLY A 49 10.44 18.94 6.61
N CYS A 50 10.90 18.31 7.69
CA CYS A 50 11.13 18.96 8.99
C CYS A 50 12.37 18.40 9.71
N SER A 51 13.17 19.28 10.32
CA SER A 51 14.31 18.85 11.16
C SER A 51 13.86 18.13 12.43
N ASN A 52 14.60 17.10 12.84
CA ASN A 52 14.39 16.37 14.12
C ASN A 52 14.62 17.24 15.35
N ARG A 53 15.40 18.30 15.20
CA ARG A 53 15.71 19.28 16.24
C ARG A 53 15.36 20.68 15.76
N MET A 54 14.89 21.50 16.67
CA MET A 54 14.73 22.93 16.48
C MET A 54 16.11 23.62 16.42
N GLN A 55 16.16 24.89 16.01
CA GLN A 55 17.41 25.65 15.94
C GLN A 55 18.12 25.79 17.30
N ASN A 56 17.37 25.74 18.40
CA ASN A 56 17.89 25.72 19.77
C ASN A 56 18.43 24.34 20.23
N GLY A 57 18.46 23.34 19.34
CA GLY A 57 18.95 21.99 19.64
C GLY A 57 17.95 21.06 20.33
N HIS A 58 16.79 21.58 20.79
CA HIS A 58 15.73 20.78 21.39
C HIS A 58 15.04 19.88 20.37
N VAL A 59 14.43 18.80 20.85
CA VAL A 59 13.64 17.87 20.02
C VAL A 59 12.44 18.62 19.42
N ASN A 60 12.21 18.43 18.12
CA ASN A 60 11.04 18.97 17.44
C ASN A 60 9.81 18.10 17.71
N PHE A 61 9.15 18.32 18.85
CA PHE A 61 7.98 17.53 19.24
C PHE A 61 6.82 17.62 18.23
N GLU A 62 6.65 18.75 17.54
CA GLU A 62 5.59 18.91 16.54
C GLU A 62 5.74 17.90 15.40
N LYS A 63 6.96 17.75 14.87
CA LYS A 63 7.27 16.74 13.84
C LYS A 63 6.91 15.33 14.32
N PHE A 64 7.38 14.95 15.50
CA PHE A 64 7.15 13.62 16.04
C PHE A 64 5.67 13.38 16.36
N TRP A 65 4.95 14.42 16.79
CA TRP A 65 3.52 14.38 17.05
C TRP A 65 2.72 14.14 15.77
N GLU A 66 3.02 14.85 14.68
CA GLU A 66 2.38 14.61 13.38
C GLU A 66 2.66 13.19 12.86
N MET A 67 3.89 12.69 13.03
CA MET A 67 4.22 11.30 12.68
C MET A 67 3.43 10.31 13.53
N ALA A 68 3.34 10.54 14.85
CA ALA A 68 2.60 9.71 15.77
C ALA A 68 1.11 9.64 15.41
N LYS A 69 0.49 10.74 14.95
CA LYS A 69 -0.90 10.73 14.47
C LYS A 69 -1.10 9.76 13.30
N ARG A 70 -0.20 9.78 12.30
CA ARG A 70 -0.29 8.90 11.12
C ARG A 70 -0.10 7.43 11.48
N VAL A 71 0.86 7.13 12.34
CA VAL A 71 1.10 5.75 12.83
C VAL A 71 -0.05 5.26 13.69
N SER A 72 -0.62 6.12 14.54
CA SER A 72 -1.73 5.75 15.43
C SER A 72 -2.97 5.34 14.66
N GLU A 73 -3.28 6.01 13.55
CA GLU A 73 -4.40 5.64 12.68
C GLU A 73 -4.21 4.24 12.09
N PHE A 74 -2.99 3.93 11.63
CA PHE A 74 -2.65 2.57 11.16
C PHE A 74 -2.79 1.52 12.27
N MET A 75 -2.38 1.84 13.49
CA MET A 75 -2.50 0.93 14.62
C MET A 75 -3.96 0.62 14.97
N VAL A 76 -4.89 1.55 14.73
CA VAL A 76 -6.33 1.29 14.87
C VAL A 76 -6.78 0.23 13.86
N TRP A 77 -6.45 0.40 12.57
CA TRP A 77 -6.82 -0.56 11.53
C TRP A 77 -6.22 -1.93 11.76
N LYS A 78 -4.95 -1.99 12.19
CA LYS A 78 -4.25 -3.25 12.51
C LYS A 78 -4.93 -4.05 13.63
N LYS A 79 -5.54 -3.38 14.61
CA LYS A 79 -6.20 -4.02 15.75
C LYS A 79 -7.58 -4.59 15.42
N VAL A 80 -8.15 -4.24 14.27
CA VAL A 80 -9.46 -4.76 13.85
C VAL A 80 -9.32 -6.24 13.50
N GLU A 81 -10.08 -7.08 14.19
CA GLU A 81 -10.14 -8.51 13.89
C GLU A 81 -10.83 -8.76 12.56
N CYS A 82 -10.26 -9.66 11.76
CA CYS A 82 -10.84 -10.09 10.50
C CYS A 82 -11.98 -11.10 10.78
N PRO A 83 -13.25 -10.78 10.45
CA PRO A 83 -14.40 -11.64 10.69
C PRO A 83 -14.61 -12.67 9.57
N PHE A 84 -13.69 -12.77 8.60
CA PHE A 84 -13.76 -13.72 7.51
C PHE A 84 -13.07 -15.02 7.92
N GLU A 85 -13.76 -16.14 7.71
CA GLU A 85 -13.19 -17.46 7.92
C GLU A 85 -12.02 -17.72 6.98
N LYS A 86 -11.02 -18.45 7.47
CA LYS A 86 -9.83 -18.80 6.70
C LYS A 86 -10.00 -20.19 6.11
N ASP A 87 -10.18 -20.27 4.79
CA ASP A 87 -10.07 -21.54 4.08
C ASP A 87 -8.60 -21.92 3.90
N ARG A 88 -8.21 -23.05 4.51
CA ARG A 88 -6.82 -23.52 4.49
C ARG A 88 -6.34 -23.90 3.08
N LYS A 89 -7.20 -24.44 2.22
CA LYS A 89 -6.84 -24.83 0.85
C LYS A 89 -6.57 -23.59 -0.01
N ILE A 90 -7.45 -22.60 0.09
CA ILE A 90 -7.28 -21.31 -0.61
C ILE A 90 -6.01 -20.61 -0.11
N LEU A 91 -5.82 -20.54 1.21
CA LEU A 91 -4.64 -19.93 1.80
C LEU A 91 -3.35 -20.62 1.35
N GLN A 92 -3.33 -21.97 1.36
CA GLN A 92 -2.18 -22.73 0.91
C GLN A 92 -1.86 -22.41 -0.55
N TYR A 93 -2.87 -22.44 -1.42
CA TYR A 93 -2.69 -22.12 -2.84
C TYR A 93 -2.10 -20.72 -3.04
N LEU A 94 -2.67 -19.69 -2.38
CA LEU A 94 -2.20 -18.30 -2.48
C LEU A 94 -0.77 -18.11 -1.96
N LEU A 95 -0.34 -18.89 -0.97
CA LEU A 95 1.02 -18.81 -0.41
C LEU A 95 2.06 -19.59 -1.22
N THR A 96 1.64 -20.57 -2.02
CA THR A 96 2.56 -21.42 -2.79
C THR A 96 2.57 -21.13 -4.30
N VAL A 97 1.67 -20.27 -4.78
CA VAL A 97 1.63 -19.93 -6.20
C VAL A 97 2.98 -19.33 -6.63
N PRO A 98 3.58 -19.78 -7.76
CA PRO A 98 4.84 -19.22 -8.21
C PRO A 98 4.69 -17.74 -8.52
N VAL A 99 5.62 -16.92 -8.03
CA VAL A 99 5.72 -15.50 -8.37
C VAL A 99 6.72 -15.36 -9.51
N PHE A 100 6.23 -14.95 -10.67
CA PHE A 100 7.04 -14.74 -11.85
C PHE A 100 7.69 -13.35 -11.81
N SER A 101 8.94 -13.24 -12.26
CA SER A 101 9.59 -11.95 -12.48
C SER A 101 9.04 -11.27 -13.72
N GLU A 102 9.20 -9.95 -13.83
CA GLU A 102 8.75 -9.19 -15.00
C GLU A 102 9.36 -9.75 -16.31
N ASP A 103 10.64 -10.10 -16.30
CA ASP A 103 11.33 -10.70 -17.45
C ASP A 103 10.70 -12.03 -17.89
N SER A 104 10.31 -12.87 -16.92
CA SER A 104 9.67 -14.16 -17.20
C SER A 104 8.23 -14.02 -17.72
N MET A 105 7.55 -12.91 -17.45
CA MET A 105 6.24 -12.58 -18.01
C MET A 105 6.34 -11.88 -19.38
N TYR A 106 7.41 -11.13 -19.63
CA TYR A 106 7.64 -10.43 -20.89
C TYR A 106 7.95 -11.40 -22.04
N ASN A 107 8.83 -12.38 -21.79
CA ASN A 107 9.30 -13.34 -22.79
C ASN A 107 8.19 -14.15 -23.52
N PRO A 108 7.16 -14.67 -22.85
CA PRO A 108 6.06 -15.36 -23.54
C PRO A 108 5.08 -14.42 -24.25
N SER A 109 5.07 -13.12 -23.90
CA SER A 109 4.17 -12.12 -24.52
C SER A 109 4.73 -11.58 -25.85
N TYR A 110 6.05 -11.67 -26.06
CA TYR A 110 6.75 -11.27 -27.29
C TYR A 110 7.72 -12.40 -27.71
N PRO A 111 7.24 -13.43 -28.43
CA PRO A 111 8.15 -14.41 -29.00
C PRO A 111 9.12 -13.70 -29.98
N PRO A 112 10.42 -14.04 -29.98
CA PRO A 112 11.37 -13.46 -30.93
C PRO A 112 10.89 -13.70 -32.37
N PRO A 113 11.08 -12.74 -33.29
CA PRO A 113 10.67 -12.91 -34.68
C PRO A 113 11.34 -14.15 -35.27
N PRO A 114 10.65 -14.92 -36.14
CA PRO A 114 11.22 -16.12 -36.74
C PRO A 114 12.51 -15.75 -37.50
N PRO A 115 13.55 -16.60 -37.46
CA PRO A 115 14.82 -16.30 -38.11
C PRO A 115 14.60 -16.05 -39.60
N ILE A 116 15.06 -14.88 -40.08
CA ILE A 116 14.99 -14.51 -41.49
C ILE A 116 15.87 -15.50 -42.26
N LYS A 117 15.23 -16.42 -42.99
CA LYS A 117 15.94 -17.27 -43.95
C LYS A 117 16.31 -16.40 -45.15
N VAL A 118 17.53 -15.84 -45.13
CA VAL A 118 18.12 -15.23 -46.32
C VAL A 118 18.35 -16.36 -47.32
N ARG A 119 17.48 -16.45 -48.33
CA ARG A 119 17.67 -17.35 -49.46
C ARG A 119 18.70 -16.68 -50.37
N VAL A 120 19.96 -17.10 -50.23
CA VAL A 120 21.01 -16.73 -51.20
C VAL A 120 20.64 -17.42 -52.51
N ILE A 121 20.41 -16.62 -53.55
CA ILE A 121 20.20 -17.07 -54.93
C ILE A 121 21.59 -17.27 -55.57
#